data_AF-A0AAJ0LG36-F1
#
_entry.id   AF-A0AAJ0LG36-F1
#
_cell.length_a   1.000
_cell.length_b   1.000
_cell.length_c   1.000
_cell.angle_alpha   90.00
_cell.angle_beta   90.00
_cell.angle_gamma   90.00
#
_symmetry.space_group_name_H-M   'P 1'
#
loop_
_entity.id
_entity.type
_entity.pdbx_description
1 polymer ?
#
loop_
_entity_poly.entity_id
_entity_poly.type
_entity_poly.pdbx_seq_one_letter_code
_entity_poly.pdbx_strand_id
1 'polypeptide(L)'
;AESALVEELSTRLGLALGMDSVESSISSNAIVLTTIKDGQCLTSTRKNHDRGINMHVVTEVQHIVILAEHKLLDLREIEKRFNQIKPLRYPRWLVVLMVGLSCACFCKLNAGGWDGAVVTFFASSIAMYVRQLLTHRQLHPQINFCITAFVATTVSGLLLRQPYFASTPTV
;
A
#
# COMPACT_ATOMS: atom_id res chain seq x y z
N ALA A 1 5.52 -8.87 -7.91
CA ALA A 1 6.65 -8.52 -7.03
C ALA A 1 6.35 -8.90 -5.58
N GLU A 2 5.25 -8.43 -4.98
CA GLU A 2 4.93 -8.71 -3.57
C GLU A 2 4.63 -10.19 -3.27
N SER A 3 3.93 -10.92 -4.16
CA SER A 3 3.68 -12.36 -3.95
C SER A 3 4.96 -13.19 -3.88
N ALA A 4 5.94 -12.88 -4.73
CA ALA A 4 7.24 -13.57 -4.74
C ALA A 4 8.00 -13.33 -3.42
N LEU A 5 7.90 -12.13 -2.86
CA LEU A 5 8.51 -11.78 -1.58
C LEU A 5 7.84 -12.51 -0.40
N VAL A 6 6.51 -12.67 -0.42
CA VAL A 6 5.79 -13.47 0.57
C VAL A 6 6.17 -14.96 0.47
N GLU A 7 6.29 -15.46 -0.75
CA GLU A 7 6.73 -16.83 -1.03
C GLU A 7 8.15 -17.07 -0.46
N GLU A 8 9.11 -16.23 -0.81
CA GLU A 8 10.50 -16.32 -0.35
C GLU A 8 10.62 -16.25 1.17
N LEU A 9 9.88 -15.32 1.83
CA LEU A 9 9.88 -15.22 3.29
C LEU A 9 9.31 -16.46 3.98
N SER A 10 8.25 -17.05 3.41
CA SER A 10 7.65 -18.26 3.96
C SER A 10 8.61 -19.45 3.90
N THR A 11 9.36 -19.56 2.80
CA THR A 11 10.40 -20.59 2.63
C THR A 11 11.57 -20.36 3.57
N ARG A 12 12.11 -19.13 3.64
CA ARG A 12 13.23 -18.80 4.53
C ARG A 12 12.90 -19.02 6.00
N LEU A 13 11.71 -18.63 6.44
CA LEU A 13 11.24 -18.87 7.79
C LEU A 13 11.12 -20.37 8.10
N GLY A 14 10.54 -21.16 7.19
CA GLY A 14 10.42 -22.60 7.37
C GLY A 14 11.75 -23.32 7.49
N LEU A 15 12.72 -22.96 6.65
CA LEU A 15 14.09 -23.47 6.73
C LEU A 15 14.78 -23.06 8.05
N ALA A 16 14.62 -21.81 8.48
CA ALA A 16 15.16 -21.33 9.76
C ALA A 16 14.55 -22.07 10.98
N LEU A 17 13.29 -22.51 10.88
CA LEU A 17 12.59 -23.29 11.90
C LEU A 17 12.90 -24.80 11.86
N GLY A 18 13.75 -25.25 10.93
CA GLY A 18 14.19 -26.65 10.82
C GLY A 18 13.26 -27.55 10.00
N MET A 19 12.57 -27.01 9.00
CA MET A 19 11.90 -27.80 7.96
C MET A 19 12.89 -28.19 6.85
N ASP A 20 12.67 -29.34 6.20
CA ASP A 20 13.53 -29.84 5.12
C ASP A 20 13.27 -29.10 3.81
N SER A 21 12.00 -28.80 3.52
CA SER A 21 11.58 -28.00 2.37
C SER A 21 10.24 -27.32 2.64
N VAL A 22 10.06 -26.13 2.06
CA VAL A 22 8.80 -25.39 2.11
C VAL A 22 8.47 -24.90 0.71
N GLU A 23 7.33 -25.36 0.21
CA GLU A 23 6.76 -24.96 -1.07
C GLU A 23 5.52 -24.11 -0.83
N SER A 24 5.36 -23.02 -1.58
CA SER A 24 4.21 -22.12 -1.45
C SER A 24 3.61 -21.84 -2.82
N SER A 25 2.29 -21.87 -2.90
CA SER A 25 1.52 -21.46 -4.08
C SER A 25 0.52 -20.39 -3.69
N ILE A 26 0.67 -19.21 -4.30
CA ILE A 26 -0.16 -18.05 -4.03
C ILE A 26 -1.14 -17.87 -5.20
N SER A 27 -2.42 -18.07 -4.91
CA SER A 27 -3.53 -17.75 -5.80
C SER A 27 -4.18 -16.44 -5.38
N SER A 28 -4.92 -15.79 -6.28
CA SER A 28 -5.59 -14.50 -6.01
C SER A 28 -6.56 -14.57 -4.81
N ASN A 29 -7.08 -15.75 -4.47
CA ASN A 29 -8.04 -15.94 -3.39
C ASN A 29 -7.56 -16.89 -2.27
N ALA A 30 -6.39 -17.50 -2.40
CA ALA A 30 -5.91 -18.49 -1.45
C ALA A 30 -4.39 -18.60 -1.45
N ILE A 31 -3.83 -18.87 -0.29
CA ILE A 31 -2.42 -19.23 -0.13
C ILE A 31 -2.39 -20.70 0.29
N VAL A 32 -1.64 -21.50 -0.47
CA VAL A 32 -1.38 -22.90 -0.17
C VAL A 32 0.08 -23.00 0.24
N LEU A 33 0.33 -23.45 1.46
CA LEU A 33 1.68 -23.65 1.99
C LEU A 33 1.87 -25.13 2.27
N THR A 34 2.91 -25.73 1.71
CA THR A 34 3.29 -27.13 1.93
C THR A 34 4.64 -27.16 2.62
N THR A 35 4.69 -27.72 3.83
CA THR A 35 5.93 -27.91 4.59
C THR A 35 6.26 -29.40 4.65
N ILE A 36 7.52 -29.74 4.40
CA ILE A 36 8.04 -31.11 4.44
C ILE A 36 9.04 -31.23 5.59
N LYS A 37 8.85 -32.23 6.44
CA LYS A 37 9.77 -32.56 7.54
C LYS A 37 9.80 -34.06 7.79
N ASP A 38 10.98 -34.66 7.84
CA ASP A 38 11.18 -36.09 8.15
C ASP A 38 10.33 -37.02 7.25
N GLY A 39 10.16 -36.65 5.97
CA GLY A 39 9.34 -37.36 5.01
C GLY A 39 7.82 -37.19 5.18
N GLN A 40 7.36 -36.42 6.18
CA GLN A 40 5.96 -36.04 6.34
C GLN A 40 5.69 -34.71 5.64
N CYS A 41 4.62 -34.69 4.84
CA CYS A 41 4.17 -33.51 4.10
C CYS A 41 2.89 -32.96 4.75
N LEU A 42 2.91 -31.68 5.12
CA LEU A 42 1.76 -30.96 5.65
C LEU A 42 1.40 -29.81 4.72
N THR A 43 0.26 -29.90 4.06
CA THR A 43 -0.30 -28.82 3.24
C THR A 43 -1.39 -28.08 3.99
N SER A 44 -1.22 -26.77 4.15
CA SER A 44 -2.20 -25.86 4.73
C SER A 44 -2.68 -24.86 3.70
N THR A 45 -3.99 -24.86 3.44
CA THR A 45 -4.64 -23.86 2.60
C THR A 45 -5.38 -22.85 3.46
N ARG A 46 -5.17 -21.56 3.18
CA ARG A 46 -5.91 -20.46 3.82
C ARG A 46 -6.49 -19.55 2.75
N LYS A 47 -7.79 -19.25 2.88
CA LYS A 47 -8.46 -18.30 2.00
C LYS A 47 -8.00 -16.89 2.37
N ASN A 48 -7.50 -16.15 1.39
CA ASN A 48 -7.10 -14.77 1.60
C ASN A 48 -8.35 -13.89 1.52
N HIS A 49 -8.68 -13.20 2.60
CA HIS A 49 -9.73 -12.19 2.57
C HIS A 49 -9.09 -10.89 2.12
N ASP A 50 -9.46 -10.42 0.93
CA ASP A 50 -8.86 -9.25 0.28
C ASP A 50 -9.03 -8.01 1.17
N ARG A 51 -8.04 -7.72 2.01
CA ARG A 51 -8.02 -6.55 2.92
C ARG A 51 -7.08 -5.45 2.43
N GLY A 52 -6.58 -5.55 1.20
CA GLY A 52 -5.45 -4.75 0.73
C GLY A 52 -4.14 -5.11 1.45
N ILE A 53 -3.01 -4.80 0.82
CA ILE A 53 -1.68 -5.11 1.34
C ILE A 53 -1.19 -3.93 2.17
N ASN A 54 -0.84 -4.15 3.44
CA ASN A 54 -0.20 -3.14 4.28
C ASN A 54 1.31 -3.39 4.33
N MET A 55 2.07 -2.57 3.60
CA MET A 55 3.53 -2.72 3.49
C MET A 55 4.24 -2.63 4.85
N HIS A 56 3.70 -1.88 5.83
CA HIS A 56 4.30 -1.83 7.16
C HIS A 56 4.29 -3.20 7.85
N VAL A 57 3.17 -3.94 7.73
CA VAL A 57 3.05 -5.30 8.26
C VAL A 57 4.04 -6.22 7.54
N VAL A 58 4.18 -6.07 6.22
CA VAL A 58 5.13 -6.87 5.42
C VAL A 58 6.57 -6.61 5.87
N THR A 59 6.97 -5.36 6.06
CA THR A 59 8.33 -4.99 6.51
C THR A 59 8.61 -5.51 7.93
N GLU A 60 7.66 -5.43 8.85
CA GLU A 60 7.83 -6.02 10.20
C GLU A 60 8.01 -7.54 10.12
N VAL A 61 7.23 -8.24 9.29
CA VAL A 61 7.38 -9.68 9.06
C VAL A 61 8.76 -10.00 8.47
N GLN A 62 9.22 -9.25 7.47
CA GLN A 62 10.57 -9.40 6.92
C GLN A 62 11.65 -9.27 7.99
N HIS A 63 11.53 -8.25 8.83
CA HIS A 63 12.48 -8.01 9.90
C HIS A 63 12.52 -9.17 10.90
N ILE A 64 11.36 -9.73 11.27
CA ILE A 64 11.27 -10.90 12.15
C ILE A 64 11.89 -12.15 11.49
N VAL A 65 11.64 -12.39 10.20
CA VAL A 65 12.23 -13.54 9.47
C VAL A 65 13.75 -13.45 9.45
N ILE A 66 14.30 -12.27 9.15
CA ILE A 66 15.75 -12.03 9.17
C ILE A 66 16.33 -12.27 10.58
N LEU A 67 15.63 -11.81 11.62
CA LEU A 67 16.04 -12.02 13.02
C LEU A 67 16.02 -13.50 13.42
N ALA A 68 15.04 -14.26 12.93
CA ALA A 68 14.91 -15.70 13.14
C ALA A 68 16.03 -16.48 12.44
N GLU A 69 16.40 -16.09 11.21
CA GLU A 69 17.51 -16.72 10.48
C GLU A 69 18.87 -16.51 11.16
N HIS A 70 19.07 -15.35 11.80
CA HIS A 70 20.28 -15.10 12.58
C HIS A 70 20.32 -15.84 13.93
N LYS A 71 19.36 -16.74 14.23
CA LYS A 71 19.25 -17.53 15.48
C LYS A 71 19.21 -16.69 16.78
N LEU A 72 18.78 -15.44 16.68
CA LEU A 72 18.75 -14.52 17.82
C LEU A 72 17.44 -14.57 18.61
N LEU A 73 16.42 -15.30 18.14
CA LEU A 73 15.08 -15.36 18.74
C LEU A 73 14.63 -16.80 19.04
N ASP A 74 14.08 -17.00 20.24
CA ASP A 74 13.39 -18.22 20.66
C ASP A 74 11.98 -18.29 20.03
N LEU A 75 11.44 -19.50 19.82
CA LEU A 75 10.14 -19.74 19.15
C LEU A 75 8.99 -18.95 19.80
N ARG A 76 9.01 -18.84 21.13
CA ARG A 76 8.02 -18.06 21.91
C ARG A 76 8.11 -16.56 21.67
N GLU A 77 9.30 -16.04 21.37
CA GLU A 77 9.52 -14.61 21.15
C GLU A 77 9.09 -14.20 19.74
N ILE A 78 9.27 -15.09 18.76
CA ILE A 78 8.71 -14.94 17.40
C ILE A 78 7.19 -14.85 17.47
N GLU A 79 6.52 -15.78 18.16
CA GLU A 79 5.07 -15.78 18.31
C GLU A 79 4.54 -14.50 18.97
N LYS A 80 5.22 -14.02 20.02
CA LYS A 80 4.85 -12.77 20.72
C LYS A 80 5.02 -11.54 19.84
N ARG A 81 6.07 -11.46 19.02
CA ARG A 81 6.32 -10.37 18.07
C ARG A 81 5.31 -10.39 16.93
N PHE A 82 5.02 -11.56 16.36
CA PHE A 82 3.97 -11.72 15.35
C PHE A 82 2.60 -11.26 15.87
N ASN A 83 2.26 -11.58 17.13
CA ASN A 83 1.00 -11.16 17.74
C ASN A 83 0.94 -9.66 18.09
N GLN A 84 2.09 -8.97 18.10
CA GLN A 84 2.18 -7.52 18.34
C GLN A 84 2.16 -6.68 17.06
N ILE A 85 2.20 -7.29 15.87
CA ILE A 85 2.20 -6.56 14.60
C ILE A 85 0.87 -5.82 14.45
N LYS A 86 0.88 -4.52 14.72
CA LYS A 86 -0.27 -3.65 14.52
C LYS A 86 -0.11 -2.94 13.17
N PRO A 87 -1.12 -2.99 12.29
CA PRO A 87 -1.09 -2.22 11.06
C PRO A 87 -1.10 -0.72 11.40
N LEU A 88 0.03 -0.04 11.21
CA LEU A 88 0.06 1.42 11.26
C LEU A 88 -0.88 1.96 10.18
N ARG A 89 -1.87 2.75 10.59
CA ARG A 89 -2.73 3.53 9.70
C ARG A 89 -2.28 4.98 9.79
N TYR A 90 -1.66 5.48 8.72
CA TYR A 90 -1.40 6.91 8.61
C TYR A 90 -2.74 7.67 8.59
N PRO A 91 -2.85 8.81 9.30
CA PRO A 91 -4.07 9.61 9.26
C PRO A 91 -4.33 10.10 7.84
N ARG A 92 -5.52 9.81 7.33
CA ARG A 92 -5.98 10.11 5.96
C ARG A 92 -5.74 11.56 5.54
N TRP A 93 -6.05 12.48 6.45
CA TRP A 93 -5.88 13.92 6.27
C TRP A 93 -4.43 14.34 6.01
N LEU A 94 -3.46 13.68 6.66
CA LEU A 94 -2.04 14.00 6.47
C LEU A 94 -1.55 13.59 5.09
N VAL A 95 -1.99 12.42 4.60
CA VAL A 95 -1.66 11.94 3.25
C VAL A 95 -2.26 12.87 2.19
N VAL A 96 -3.51 13.32 2.36
CA VAL A 96 -4.14 14.28 1.44
C VAL A 96 -3.34 15.58 1.38
N LEU A 97 -2.94 16.11 2.54
CA LEU A 97 -2.20 17.37 2.64
C LEU A 97 -0.81 17.29 2.00
N MET A 98 -0.07 16.21 2.26
CA MET A 98 1.27 15.99 1.67
C MET A 98 1.23 15.89 0.13
N VAL A 99 0.21 15.23 -0.40
CA VAL A 99 0.01 15.08 -1.86
C VAL A 99 -0.37 16.42 -2.49
N GLY A 100 -1.33 17.14 -1.89
CA GLY A 100 -1.73 18.46 -2.37
C GLY A 100 -0.55 19.44 -2.41
N LEU A 101 0.26 19.46 -1.34
CA LEU A 101 1.43 20.34 -1.25
C LEU A 101 2.49 20.01 -2.33
N SER A 102 2.73 18.71 -2.58
CA SER A 102 3.66 18.24 -3.61
C SER A 102 3.22 18.70 -5.00
N CYS A 103 1.94 18.53 -5.34
CA CYS A 103 1.40 18.94 -6.64
C CYS A 103 1.39 20.47 -6.81
N ALA A 104 1.07 21.22 -5.76
CA ALA A 104 1.12 22.69 -5.77
C ALA A 104 2.55 23.22 -5.97
N CYS A 105 3.53 22.63 -5.28
CA CYS A 105 4.95 22.98 -5.44
C CYS A 105 5.44 22.69 -6.87
N PHE A 106 5.06 21.54 -7.43
CA PHE A 106 5.40 21.18 -8.81
C PHE A 106 4.79 22.14 -9.84
N CYS A 107 3.53 22.56 -9.65
CA CYS A 107 2.89 23.55 -10.51
C CYS A 107 3.60 24.91 -10.43
N LYS A 108 4.00 25.34 -9.23
CA LYS A 108 4.77 26.57 -9.02
C LYS A 108 6.15 26.53 -9.70
N LEU A 109 6.85 25.38 -9.64
CA LEU A 109 8.13 25.17 -10.30
C LEU A 109 8.02 25.21 -11.84
N ASN A 110 6.90 24.76 -12.40
CA ASN A 110 6.61 24.81 -13.84
C ASN A 110 5.99 26.15 -14.30
N ALA A 111 6.28 27.25 -13.58
CA ALA A 111 5.80 28.59 -13.89
C ALA A 111 4.27 28.80 -13.88
N GLY A 112 3.49 27.93 -13.21
CA GLY A 112 2.02 28.03 -13.11
C GLY A 112 1.48 29.17 -12.22
N GLY A 113 2.34 30.05 -11.72
CA GLY A 113 1.96 31.15 -10.81
C GLY A 113 1.53 30.69 -9.41
N TRP A 114 1.26 31.65 -8.53
CA TRP A 114 0.71 31.36 -7.19
C TRP A 114 -0.75 30.92 -7.27
N ASP A 115 -1.48 31.47 -8.23
CA ASP A 115 -2.89 31.15 -8.50
C ASP A 115 -3.09 29.68 -8.92
N GLY A 116 -2.29 29.20 -9.89
CA GLY A 116 -2.31 27.81 -10.32
C GLY A 116 -1.89 26.83 -9.22
N ALA A 117 -0.96 27.23 -8.34
CA ALA A 117 -0.54 26.41 -7.20
C ALA A 117 -1.69 26.21 -6.19
N VAL A 118 -2.49 27.24 -5.90
CA VAL A 118 -3.65 27.14 -4.98
C VAL A 118 -4.74 26.27 -5.61
N VAL A 119 -5.05 26.46 -6.89
CA VAL A 119 -6.04 25.64 -7.61
C VAL A 119 -5.62 24.16 -7.62
N THR A 120 -4.36 23.89 -7.94
CA THR A 120 -3.80 22.53 -7.96
C THR A 120 -3.83 21.90 -6.58
N PHE A 121 -3.52 22.66 -5.52
CA PHE A 121 -3.60 22.19 -4.14
C PHE A 121 -5.01 21.66 -3.80
N PHE A 122 -6.05 22.44 -4.08
CA PHE A 122 -7.44 22.03 -3.80
C PHE A 122 -7.89 20.88 -4.70
N ALA A 123 -7.59 20.93 -6.00
CA ALA A 123 -7.96 19.88 -6.94
C ALA A 123 -7.32 18.52 -6.57
N SER A 124 -6.01 18.50 -6.31
CA SER A 124 -5.29 17.29 -5.90
C SER A 124 -5.73 16.78 -4.52
N SER A 125 -6.03 17.69 -3.58
CA SER A 125 -6.52 17.30 -2.25
C SER A 125 -7.89 16.62 -2.32
N ILE A 126 -8.83 17.19 -3.08
CA ILE A 126 -10.17 16.61 -3.27
C ILE A 126 -10.06 15.26 -4.01
N ALA A 127 -9.27 15.19 -5.07
CA ALA A 127 -9.04 13.94 -5.80
C ALA A 127 -8.47 12.84 -4.90
N MET A 128 -7.46 13.16 -4.08
CA MET A 128 -6.85 12.21 -3.14
C MET A 128 -7.83 11.81 -2.03
N TYR A 129 -8.70 12.72 -1.56
CA TYR A 129 -9.75 12.39 -0.61
C TYR A 129 -10.77 11.40 -1.19
N VAL A 130 -11.25 11.64 -2.41
CA VAL A 130 -12.16 10.71 -3.12
C VAL A 130 -11.49 9.35 -3.31
N ARG A 131 -10.23 9.34 -3.76
CA ARG A 131 -9.44 8.10 -3.90
C ARG A 131 -9.38 7.31 -2.60
N GLN A 132 -9.15 7.98 -1.46
CA GLN A 132 -9.09 7.32 -0.15
C GLN A 132 -10.44 6.76 0.29
N LEU A 133 -11.55 7.43 -0.04
CA LEU A 133 -12.91 6.97 0.26
C LEU A 133 -13.29 5.75 -0.58
N LEU A 134 -12.95 5.75 -1.88
CA LEU A 134 -13.19 4.62 -2.78
C LEU A 134 -12.30 3.42 -2.45
N THR A 135 -11.05 3.67 -2.07
CA THR A 135 -10.15 2.61 -1.58
C THR A 135 -10.71 1.95 -0.32
N HIS A 136 -11.39 2.71 0.54
CA HIS A 136 -12.07 2.14 1.72
C HIS A 136 -13.22 1.20 1.35
N ARG A 137 -13.87 1.43 0.21
CA ARG A 137 -14.99 0.62 -0.29
C ARG A 137 -14.52 -0.64 -1.03
N GLN A 138 -13.21 -0.93 -1.06
CA GLN A 138 -12.60 -2.10 -1.70
C GLN A 138 -12.99 -2.27 -3.18
N LEU A 139 -13.08 -1.16 -3.91
CA LEU A 139 -13.28 -1.21 -5.36
C LEU A 139 -11.99 -1.60 -6.08
N HIS A 140 -12.13 -2.30 -7.21
CA HIS A 140 -11.01 -2.69 -8.06
C HIS A 140 -10.11 -1.47 -8.36
N PRO A 141 -8.77 -1.55 -8.16
CA PRO A 141 -7.87 -0.40 -8.27
C PRO A 141 -7.97 0.41 -9.56
N GLN A 142 -8.32 -0.25 -10.67
CA GLN A 142 -8.54 0.40 -11.97
C GLN A 142 -9.74 1.37 -11.96
N ILE A 143 -10.86 0.97 -11.33
CA ILE A 143 -12.07 1.81 -11.23
C ILE A 143 -11.77 3.02 -10.35
N ASN A 144 -11.04 2.82 -9.26
CA ASN A 144 -10.61 3.90 -8.37
C ASN A 144 -9.75 4.94 -9.11
N PHE A 145 -8.85 4.49 -9.99
CA PHE A 145 -8.01 5.38 -10.78
C PHE A 145 -8.84 6.21 -11.77
N CYS A 146 -9.78 5.59 -12.48
CA CYS A 146 -10.69 6.30 -13.40
C CYS A 146 -11.52 7.38 -12.68
N ILE A 147 -12.13 7.05 -11.55
CA ILE A 147 -12.97 8.01 -10.81
C ILE A 147 -12.12 9.14 -10.23
N THR A 148 -10.93 8.83 -9.71
CA THR A 148 -10.01 9.85 -9.21
C THR A 148 -9.59 10.82 -10.31
N ALA A 149 -9.24 10.31 -11.50
CA ALA A 149 -8.87 11.14 -12.64
C ALA A 149 -10.06 12.01 -13.12
N PHE A 150 -11.26 11.44 -13.16
CA PHE A 150 -12.47 12.18 -13.50
C PHE A 150 -12.71 13.34 -12.52
N VAL A 151 -12.68 13.06 -11.22
CA VAL A 151 -12.86 14.08 -10.17
C VAL A 151 -11.77 15.14 -10.24
N ALA A 152 -10.50 14.75 -10.42
CA ALA A 152 -9.40 15.71 -10.59
C ALA A 152 -9.65 16.65 -11.78
N THR A 153 -10.01 16.11 -12.94
CA THR A 153 -10.26 16.89 -14.16
C THR A 153 -11.50 17.78 -14.03
N THR A 154 -12.59 17.28 -13.45
CA THR A 154 -13.82 18.07 -13.23
C THR A 154 -13.56 19.22 -12.26
N VAL A 155 -12.84 18.97 -11.15
CA VAL A 155 -12.54 20.00 -10.16
C VAL A 155 -11.60 21.06 -10.73
N SER A 156 -10.53 20.65 -11.43
CA SER A 156 -9.64 21.59 -12.12
C SER A 156 -10.38 22.40 -13.19
N GLY A 157 -11.23 21.76 -14.00
CA GLY A 157 -12.02 22.41 -15.04
C GLY A 157 -13.07 23.39 -14.48
N LEU A 158 -13.69 23.08 -13.34
CA LEU A 158 -14.66 23.96 -12.68
C LEU A 158 -13.96 25.17 -12.04
N LEU A 159 -12.80 24.96 -11.40
CA LEU A 159 -12.01 26.03 -10.77
C LEU A 159 -11.48 27.03 -11.80
N LEU A 160 -11.07 26.56 -12.99
CA LEU A 160 -10.65 27.43 -14.09
C LEU A 160 -11.80 28.26 -14.70
N ARG A 161 -13.06 27.84 -14.51
CA ARG A 161 -14.24 28.55 -15.01
C ARG A 161 -14.74 29.63 -14.04
N GLN A 162 -14.24 29.67 -12.81
CA GLN A 162 -14.64 30.65 -11.80
C GLN A 162 -13.89 31.98 -12.04
N PRO A 163 -14.59 33.13 -12.12
CA PRO A 163 -14.08 34.41 -12.64
C PRO A 163 -13.01 35.12 -11.77
N TYR A 164 -12.57 34.52 -10.66
CA TYR A 164 -11.47 35.06 -9.84
C TYR A 164 -10.07 34.72 -10.38
N PHE A 165 -9.94 33.79 -11.33
CA PHE A 165 -8.65 33.32 -11.88
C PHE A 165 -8.43 33.64 -13.37
N ALA A 166 -9.20 34.60 -13.92
CA ALA A 166 -9.06 35.05 -15.31
C ALA A 166 -7.71 35.72 -15.64
N SER A 167 -6.84 35.94 -14.64
CA SER A 167 -5.50 36.54 -14.80
C SER A 167 -4.35 35.53 -14.73
N THR A 168 -4.61 34.22 -14.79
CA THR A 168 -3.53 33.23 -14.89
C THR A 168 -3.15 33.07 -16.37
N PRO A 169 -1.90 33.39 -16.76
CA PRO A 169 -1.48 33.30 -18.15
C PRO A 169 -1.55 31.85 -18.62
N THR A 170 -2.38 31.62 -19.63
CA THR A 170 -2.35 30.40 -20.44
C THR A 170 -1.01 30.34 -21.16
N VAL A 171 -0.14 29.41 -20.78
CA VAL A 171 0.93 28.91 -21.64
C VAL A 171 0.41 27.67 -22.35
#